data_AF-A0AAX3WKU1-F1
#
_entry.id   AF-A0AAX3WKU1-F1
#
_cell.length_a   1.000
_cell.length_b   1.000
_cell.length_c   1.000
_cell.angle_alpha   90.00
_cell.angle_beta   90.00
_cell.angle_gamma   90.00
#
_symmetry.space_group_name_H-M   'P 1'
#
loop_
_entity.id
_entity.type
_entity.pdbx_description
1 polymer ?
#
loop_
_entity_poly.entity_id
_entity_poly.type
_entity_poly.pdbx_seq_one_letter_code
_entity_poly.pdbx_strand_id
1 'polypeptide(L)'
;MSEPAADAETFLAATDTIAALRPELSLLEAGILAGLHLGLAADSRSFARIFGVEHALVLRAVESLTTETLITVTARDGRTQRTRYEASPAGSAVLTALAA
;
A
#
# COMPACT_ATOMS: atom_id res chain seq x y z
N MET A 1 21.22 12.55 -5.73
CA MET A 1 21.27 12.04 -4.34
C MET A 1 19.92 11.37 -4.09
N SER A 2 19.91 10.10 -3.70
CA SER A 2 18.64 9.41 -3.38
C SER A 2 18.11 9.95 -2.07
N GLU A 3 16.84 10.36 -2.03
CA GLU A 3 16.17 10.65 -0.76
C GLU A 3 16.22 9.40 0.13
N PRO A 4 16.46 9.55 1.44
CA PRO A 4 16.39 8.43 2.35
C PRO A 4 14.96 7.86 2.32
N ALA A 5 14.85 6.54 2.28
CA ALA A 5 13.56 5.88 2.45
C ALA A 5 12.91 6.38 3.74
N ALA A 6 11.58 6.56 3.72
CA ALA A 6 10.83 6.94 4.92
C ALA A 6 11.19 6.00 6.09
N ASP A 7 11.40 6.58 7.27
CA ASP A 7 11.71 5.81 8.47
C ASP A 7 10.47 5.09 9.02
N ALA A 8 10.69 4.22 10.01
CA ALA A 8 9.64 3.40 10.57
C ALA A 8 8.53 4.23 11.25
N GLU A 9 8.89 5.35 11.88
CA GLU A 9 7.93 6.23 12.56
C GLU A 9 7.01 6.90 11.53
N THR A 10 7.56 7.40 10.43
CA THR A 10 6.79 7.98 9.32
C THR A 10 5.82 6.95 8.72
N PHE A 11 6.29 5.71 8.51
CA PHE A 11 5.44 4.63 8.01
C PHE A 11 4.28 4.29 8.95
N LEU A 12 4.55 4.17 10.25
CA LEU A 12 3.51 3.85 11.24
C LEU A 12 2.50 5.00 11.37
N ALA A 13 2.95 6.25 11.42
CA ALA A 13 2.07 7.41 11.48
C ALA A 13 1.15 7.51 10.25
N ALA A 14 1.68 7.26 9.04
CA ALA A 14 0.88 7.22 7.83
C ALA A 14 -0.14 6.07 7.86
N THR A 15 0.28 4.88 8.32
CA THR A 15 -0.60 3.71 8.45
C THR A 15 -1.75 3.97 9.41
N ASP A 16 -1.46 4.52 10.59
CA ASP A 16 -2.47 4.84 11.61
C ASP A 16 -3.45 5.91 11.11
N THR A 17 -2.96 6.91 10.40
CA THR A 17 -3.81 7.96 9.82
C THR A 17 -4.75 7.38 8.76
N ILE A 18 -4.26 6.51 7.87
CA ILE A 18 -5.10 5.82 6.88
C ILE A 18 -6.14 4.93 7.57
N ALA A 19 -5.75 4.17 8.59
CA ALA A 19 -6.67 3.32 9.36
C ALA A 19 -7.74 4.13 10.09
N ALA A 20 -7.41 5.33 10.58
CA ALA A 20 -8.38 6.25 11.18
C ALA A 20 -9.35 6.85 10.14
N LEU A 21 -8.86 7.19 8.95
CA LEU A 21 -9.67 7.72 7.85
C LEU A 21 -10.58 6.67 7.22
N ARG A 22 -10.16 5.40 7.22
CA ARG A 22 -10.89 4.27 6.65
C ARG A 22 -10.93 3.09 7.62
N PRO A 23 -11.77 3.16 8.68
CA PRO A 23 -11.84 2.14 9.73
C PRO A 23 -12.25 0.74 9.24
N GLU A 24 -12.83 0.64 8.04
CA GLU A 24 -13.15 -0.63 7.37
C GLU A 24 -11.91 -1.38 6.85
N LEU A 25 -10.77 -0.70 6.69
CA LEU A 25 -9.53 -1.31 6.25
C LEU A 25 -8.83 -2.01 7.42
N SER A 26 -8.28 -3.19 7.14
CA SER A 26 -7.30 -3.81 8.02
C SER A 26 -6.00 -3.01 8.06
N LEU A 27 -5.21 -3.18 9.13
CA LEU A 27 -3.89 -2.56 9.25
C LEU A 27 -2.94 -2.93 8.08
N LEU A 28 -3.07 -4.12 7.51
CA LEU A 28 -2.27 -4.52 6.35
C LEU A 28 -2.65 -3.73 5.09
N GLU A 29 -3.94 -3.50 4.87
CA GLU A 29 -4.44 -2.71 3.73
C GLU A 29 -4.05 -1.24 3.88
N ALA A 30 -4.20 -0.67 5.08
CA ALA A 30 -3.69 0.67 5.39
C ALA A 30 -2.17 0.76 5.18
N GLY A 31 -1.42 -0.24 5.63
CA GLY A 31 0.03 -0.31 5.44
C GLY A 31 0.45 -0.37 3.98
N ILE A 32 -0.29 -1.09 3.12
CA ILE A 32 -0.03 -1.13 1.67
C ILE A 32 -0.21 0.26 1.04
N LEU A 33 -1.26 0.98 1.42
CA LEU A 33 -1.49 2.36 0.94
C LEU A 33 -0.40 3.31 1.45
N ALA A 34 0.01 3.20 2.72
CA ALA A 34 1.12 3.99 3.27
C ALA A 34 2.45 3.68 2.56
N GLY A 35 2.74 2.39 2.31
CA GLY A 35 3.94 1.96 1.58
C GLY A 35 3.97 2.45 0.14
N LEU A 36 2.80 2.58 -0.50
CA LEU A 36 2.68 3.20 -1.82
C LEU A 36 2.91 4.71 -1.76
N HIS A 37 2.27 5.40 -0.81
CA HIS A 37 2.38 6.85 -0.61
C HIS A 37 3.82 7.30 -0.35
N LEU A 38 4.53 6.56 0.51
CA LEU A 38 5.91 6.86 0.91
C LEU A 38 6.95 6.36 -0.11
N GLY A 39 6.53 5.83 -1.26
CA GLY A 39 7.43 5.31 -2.29
C GLY A 39 8.23 4.06 -1.87
N LEU A 40 7.81 3.38 -0.81
CA LEU A 40 8.49 2.18 -0.28
C LEU A 40 8.19 0.93 -1.13
N ALA A 41 6.95 0.77 -1.58
CA ALA A 41 6.55 -0.36 -2.41
C ALA A 41 5.33 -0.05 -3.30
N ALA A 42 5.50 -0.24 -4.61
CA ALA A 42 4.43 -0.15 -5.62
C ALA A 42 4.03 -1.54 -6.19
N ASP A 43 4.40 -2.61 -5.50
CA ASP A 43 4.01 -3.97 -5.87
C ASP A 43 4.02 -4.94 -4.68
N SER A 44 3.22 -6.00 -4.80
CA SER A 44 2.98 -6.98 -3.75
C SER A 44 4.24 -7.67 -3.25
N ARG A 45 5.25 -7.88 -4.11
CA ARG A 45 6.46 -8.64 -3.76
C ARG A 45 7.46 -7.76 -3.03
N SER A 46 7.61 -6.51 -3.47
CA SER A 46 8.42 -5.52 -2.78
C SER A 46 7.88 -5.26 -1.37
N PHE A 47 6.56 -5.07 -1.23
CA PHE A 47 5.92 -4.87 0.07
C PHE A 47 6.17 -6.05 1.02
N ALA A 48 5.85 -7.27 0.59
CA ALA A 48 6.07 -8.50 1.36
C ALA A 48 7.51 -8.61 1.87
N ARG A 49 8.50 -8.34 1.00
CA ARG A 49 9.91 -8.44 1.33
C ARG A 49 10.38 -7.35 2.31
N ILE A 50 9.95 -6.11 2.11
CA ILE A 50 10.38 -4.96 2.94
C ILE A 50 9.85 -5.11 4.37
N PHE A 51 8.58 -5.48 4.51
CA PHE A 51 7.90 -5.54 5.81
C PHE A 51 7.90 -6.93 6.45
N GLY A 52 8.53 -7.93 5.82
CA GLY A 52 8.59 -9.29 6.35
C GLY A 52 7.23 -9.98 6.45
N VAL A 53 6.32 -9.70 5.51
CA VAL A 53 4.95 -10.25 5.47
C VAL A 53 4.86 -11.34 4.41
N GLU A 54 4.08 -12.38 4.68
CA GLU A 54 3.79 -13.43 3.71
C GLU A 54 3.13 -12.88 2.44
N HIS A 55 3.70 -13.21 1.27
CA HIS A 55 3.25 -12.66 -0.02
C HIS A 55 1.78 -12.99 -0.31
N ALA A 56 1.29 -14.16 0.12
CA ALA A 56 -0.13 -14.52 -0.03
C ALA A 56 -1.08 -13.58 0.74
N LEU A 57 -0.69 -13.11 1.93
CA LEU A 57 -1.48 -12.14 2.70
C LEU A 57 -1.51 -10.79 1.98
N VAL A 58 -0.38 -10.36 1.44
CA VAL A 58 -0.28 -9.13 0.65
C VAL A 58 -1.16 -9.22 -0.61
N LEU A 59 -1.18 -10.37 -1.30
CA LEU A 59 -2.04 -10.55 -2.47
C LEU A 59 -3.53 -10.46 -2.13
N ARG A 60 -3.94 -11.05 -0.99
CA ARG A 60 -5.33 -10.95 -0.52
C ARG A 60 -5.70 -9.48 -0.21
N ALA A 61 -4.83 -8.75 0.45
CA ALA A 61 -5.05 -7.34 0.76
C ALA A 61 -5.08 -6.46 -0.51
N VAL A 62 -4.21 -6.73 -1.50
CA VAL A 62 -4.24 -6.05 -2.81
C VAL A 62 -5.56 -6.30 -3.55
N GLU A 63 -6.07 -7.53 -3.53
CA GLU A 63 -7.35 -7.86 -4.16
C GLU A 63 -8.52 -7.13 -3.48
N SER A 64 -8.50 -7.06 -2.15
CA SER A 64 -9.47 -6.30 -1.35
C SER A 64 -9.42 -4.81 -1.65
N LEU A 65 -8.23 -4.19 -1.65
CA LEU A 65 -8.04 -2.77 -2.00
C LEU A 65 -8.47 -2.45 -3.45
N THR A 66 -8.32 -3.40 -4.37
CA THR A 66 -8.81 -3.26 -5.75
C THR A 66 -10.33 -3.29 -5.79
N THR A 67 -10.96 -4.17 -5.00
CA THR A 67 -12.42 -4.27 -4.85
C THR A 67 -13.02 -3.00 -4.23
N GLU A 68 -12.35 -2.46 -3.21
CA GLU A 68 -12.67 -1.17 -2.57
C GLU A 68 -12.35 0.05 -3.47
N THR A 69 -11.84 -0.18 -4.68
CA THR A 69 -11.47 0.85 -5.66
C THR A 69 -10.44 1.85 -5.15
N LEU A 70 -9.57 1.47 -4.20
CA LEU A 70 -8.52 2.33 -3.65
C LEU A 70 -7.20 2.23 -4.41
N ILE A 71 -6.96 1.12 -5.08
CA ILE A 71 -5.83 0.94 -5.98
C ILE A 71 -6.28 0.41 -7.33
N THR A 72 -5.48 0.66 -8.35
CA THR A 72 -5.62 0.11 -9.69
C THR A 72 -4.44 -0.82 -9.96
N VAL A 73 -4.72 -2.08 -10.32
CA VAL A 73 -3.68 -3.02 -10.76
C VAL A 73 -3.19 -2.64 -12.16
N THR A 74 -1.89 -2.38 -12.30
CA THR A 74 -1.29 -1.97 -13.58
C THR A 74 -0.58 -3.11 -14.30
N ALA A 75 -0.13 -4.13 -13.57
CA ALA A 75 0.45 -5.35 -14.14
C ALA A 75 0.39 -6.52 -13.16
N ARG A 76 0.27 -7.74 -13.68
CA ARG A 76 0.38 -8.98 -12.91
C ARG A 76 1.28 -9.99 -13.63
N ASP A 77 2.27 -10.52 -12.92
CA ASP A 77 3.13 -11.58 -13.42
C ASP A 77 2.45 -12.95 -13.23
N GLY A 78 2.16 -13.66 -14.32
CA GLY A 78 1.37 -14.90 -14.27
C GLY A 78 2.06 -16.10 -13.59
N ARG A 79 3.39 -16.06 -13.39
CA ARG A 79 4.14 -17.16 -12.75
C ARG A 79 4.31 -16.92 -11.24
N THR A 80 4.56 -15.68 -10.85
CA THR A 80 4.90 -15.30 -9.46
C THR A 80 3.76 -14.59 -8.74
N GLN A 81 2.69 -14.23 -9.45
CA GLN A 81 1.59 -13.41 -8.97
C GLN A 81 2.01 -12.02 -8.48
N ARG A 82 3.25 -11.58 -8.76
CA ARG A 82 3.67 -10.21 -8.43
C ARG A 82 2.72 -9.22 -9.10
N THR A 83 2.02 -8.45 -8.28
CA THR A 83 0.99 -7.51 -8.73
C THR A 83 1.49 -6.10 -8.48
N ARG A 84 1.64 -5.31 -9.55
CA ARG A 84 1.94 -3.87 -9.50
C ARG A 84 0.64 -3.10 -9.41
N TYR A 85 0.65 -2.02 -8.65
CA TYR A 85 -0.53 -1.21 -8.42
C TYR A 85 -0.17 0.27 -8.28
N GLU A 86 -1.13 1.12 -8.60
CA GLU A 86 -1.09 2.56 -8.40
C GLU A 86 -2.33 2.99 -7.60
N ALA A 87 -2.28 4.17 -6.98
CA ALA A 87 -3.44 4.72 -6.30
C ALA A 87 -4.53 5.03 -7.34
N SER A 88 -5.76 4.61 -7.06
CA SER A 88 -6.90 5.06 -7.86
C SER A 88 -7.19 6.54 -7.58
N PRO A 89 -8.14 7.19 -8.28
CA PRO A 89 -8.61 8.52 -7.87
C PRO A 89 -9.10 8.57 -6.42
N ALA A 90 -9.84 7.55 -5.96
CA ALA A 90 -10.33 7.47 -4.58
C ALA A 90 -9.18 7.22 -3.58
N GLY A 91 -8.22 6.34 -3.93
CA GLY A 91 -7.02 6.13 -3.12
C GLY A 91 -6.19 7.40 -3.00
N SER A 92 -6.01 8.12 -4.11
CA SER A 92 -5.27 9.38 -4.14
C SER A 92 -5.91 10.44 -3.25
N ALA A 93 -7.25 10.48 -3.16
CA ALA A 93 -7.95 11.36 -2.23
C ALA A 93 -7.62 11.04 -0.77
N VAL A 94 -7.57 9.75 -0.40
CA VAL A 94 -7.13 9.31 0.94
C VAL A 94 -5.67 9.70 1.19
N LEU A 95 -4.79 9.43 0.23
CA LEU A 95 -3.35 9.71 0.37
C LEU A 95 -3.02 11.21 0.42
N THR A 96 -3.82 12.05 -0.24
CA THR A 96 -3.65 13.52 -0.21
C THR A 96 -3.93 14.06 1.19
N ALA A 97 -4.81 13.41 1.97
CA ALA A 97 -5.08 13.78 3.36
C ALA A 97 -3.89 13.54 4.31
N LEU A 98 -2.87 12.78 3.88
CA LEU A 98 -1.62 12.57 4.65
C LEU A 98 -0.60 13.70 4.46
N ALA A 99 -0.75 14.49 3.39
CA ALA A 99 0.13 15.62 3.07
C ALA A 99 -0.39 16.96 3.58
N ALA A 100 -1.55 16.96 4.26
CA ALA A 100 -2.22 18.13 4.83
C ALA A 100 -1.97 18.23 6.33
#